data_AF-A0A1L3A3H2-F1
#
_entry.id   AF-A0A1L3A3H2-F1
#
_cell.length_a   1.000
_cell.length_b   1.000
_cell.length_c   1.000
_cell.angle_alpha   90.00
_cell.angle_beta   90.00
_cell.angle_gamma   90.00
#
_symmetry.space_group_name_H-M   'P 1'
#
loop_
_entity.id
_entity.type
_entity.pdbx_description
1 polymer ?
#
loop_
_entity_poly.entity_id
_entity_poly.type
_entity_poly.pdbx_seq_one_letter_code
_entity_poly.pdbx_strand_id
1 'polypeptide(L)'
;MPAQDNERLITYYQQTAAAESTKMKYMAVVVTLAVGVSVYASSHSSSLWAPVTSRGQLTQAMAPVSLSSSITSKKLATVNQPAFFELHSEQSTFPVPSSASKTGSISIGLASLGAAALAILTLLFGRLRQKEPARETETCDFKLENIWSMASSSSSENIGAGKTIRVATRKSPLAMWQAEFIQSELERLWPGVTVELQPMSTKGDKILDSPLAKVGGKGLFVKELETALLEKRSDIAVHSTKDVPMELPEGLVLGIICKRHDPCDAIVFPKGSTMTSLDDLPKGARVGTSSLRRQCQLLLTRPDLQFLELRGNVNTRLAKLDSGDYDAIILAAAGLKRLGFTDRVLPGETNIIDPNAMLPAAGQGALSIELRSDDPEMMALLMPLHHIPDGVTVSCERAMNRRLSGGCQVPISGFAQLLDGQLRMEARVGSVSGKGPLIIKHKTIPFEMDRPWPALQQEAEALGVEVADLLLAAGAQEYLDEAYTIEDVGVGLKSK
;
A
#
# COMPACT_ATOMS: atom_id res chain seq x y z
N MET A 1 -15.90 26.81 -40.75
CA MET A 1 -14.62 26.20 -41.15
C MET A 1 -13.88 25.81 -39.87
N PRO A 2 -13.73 24.51 -39.54
CA PRO A 2 -13.02 24.12 -38.31
C PRO A 2 -11.86 23.12 -38.50
N ALA A 3 -11.60 22.63 -39.72
CA ALA A 3 -10.66 21.52 -39.94
C ALA A 3 -9.17 21.92 -39.84
N GLN A 4 -8.82 23.12 -40.32
CA GLN A 4 -7.40 23.51 -40.54
C GLN A 4 -6.64 23.84 -39.25
N ASP A 5 -7.32 24.20 -38.16
CA ASP A 5 -6.65 24.51 -36.89
C ASP A 5 -6.35 23.26 -36.05
N ASN A 6 -7.12 22.17 -36.25
CA ASN A 6 -6.80 20.86 -35.68
C ASN A 6 -5.51 20.27 -36.31
N GLU A 7 -5.34 20.38 -37.63
CA GLU A 7 -4.11 19.95 -38.31
C GLU A 7 -2.88 20.73 -37.83
N ARG A 8 -3.03 22.03 -37.53
CA ARG A 8 -1.96 22.87 -36.97
C ARG A 8 -1.55 22.44 -35.57
N LEU A 9 -2.51 22.17 -34.68
CA LEU A 9 -2.23 21.66 -33.33
C LEU A 9 -1.52 20.29 -33.38
N ILE A 10 -2.01 19.36 -34.20
CA ILE A 10 -1.38 18.04 -34.38
C ILE A 10 0.06 18.19 -34.92
N THR A 11 0.26 19.04 -35.93
CA THR A 11 1.59 19.31 -36.50
C THR A 11 2.55 19.91 -35.48
N TYR A 12 2.07 20.80 -34.60
CA TYR A 12 2.88 21.43 -33.55
C TYR A 12 3.40 20.38 -32.54
N TYR A 13 2.53 19.50 -32.02
CA TYR A 13 2.94 18.42 -31.11
C TYR A 13 3.83 17.36 -31.77
N GLN A 14 3.68 17.11 -33.07
CA GLN A 14 4.58 16.21 -33.81
C GLN A 14 6.00 16.80 -33.98
N GLN A 15 6.11 18.11 -34.17
CA GLN A 15 7.40 18.79 -34.35
C GLN A 15 8.20 18.89 -33.03
N THR A 16 7.54 19.09 -31.89
CA THR A 16 8.23 19.10 -30.58
C THR A 16 8.78 17.71 -30.22
N ALA A 17 7.98 16.65 -30.36
CA ALA A 17 8.40 15.27 -30.07
C ALA A 17 9.61 14.82 -30.94
N ALA A 18 9.66 15.22 -32.22
CA ALA A 18 10.77 14.90 -33.11
C ALA A 18 12.13 15.51 -32.66
N ALA A 19 12.09 16.69 -32.02
CA ALA A 19 13.28 17.34 -31.48
C ALA A 19 13.86 16.58 -30.27
N GLU A 20 13.01 15.95 -29.45
CA GLU A 20 13.42 15.19 -28.26
C GLU A 20 14.05 13.83 -28.62
N SER A 21 13.46 13.11 -29.59
CA SER A 21 14.02 11.86 -30.13
C SER A 21 15.47 12.04 -30.60
N THR A 22 15.79 13.21 -31.16
CA THR A 22 17.13 13.53 -31.65
C THR A 22 18.13 13.75 -30.50
N LYS A 23 17.70 14.31 -29.36
CA LYS A 23 18.55 14.49 -28.17
C LYS A 23 18.85 13.17 -27.46
N MET A 24 17.87 12.27 -27.30
CA MET A 24 18.10 10.97 -26.65
C MET A 24 19.17 10.13 -27.37
N LYS A 25 19.17 10.13 -28.71
CA LYS A 25 20.14 9.39 -29.53
C LYS A 25 21.60 9.80 -29.25
N TYR A 26 21.85 11.07 -28.94
CA TYR A 26 23.19 11.54 -28.55
C TYR A 26 23.60 11.08 -27.14
N MET A 27 22.67 10.95 -26.18
CA MET A 27 22.99 10.40 -24.85
C MET A 27 23.31 8.90 -24.90
N ALA A 28 22.57 8.11 -25.68
CA ALA A 28 22.77 6.66 -25.76
C ALA A 28 24.21 6.28 -26.17
N VAL A 29 24.77 6.98 -27.17
CA VAL A 29 26.14 6.76 -27.66
C VAL A 29 27.21 7.01 -26.60
N VAL A 30 26.98 7.93 -25.65
CA VAL A 30 27.92 8.22 -24.56
C VAL A 30 27.92 7.11 -23.50
N VAL A 31 26.75 6.49 -23.25
CA VAL A 31 26.61 5.43 -22.23
C VAL A 31 27.25 4.11 -22.69
N THR A 32 27.15 3.75 -23.97
CA THR A 32 27.71 2.49 -24.49
C THR A 32 29.23 2.38 -24.29
N LEU A 33 29.95 3.50 -24.29
CA LEU A 33 31.40 3.54 -24.06
C LEU A 33 31.81 3.28 -22.59
N ALA A 34 30.90 3.42 -21.62
CA ALA A 34 31.21 3.30 -20.20
C ALA A 34 31.09 1.87 -19.63
N VAL A 35 30.29 1.00 -20.28
CA VAL A 35 29.92 -0.32 -19.72
C VAL A 35 30.94 -1.42 -20.03
N GLY A 36 31.79 -1.25 -21.05
CA GLY A 36 32.66 -2.30 -21.61
C GLY A 36 33.86 -2.76 -20.76
N VAL A 37 33.93 -2.44 -19.46
CA VAL A 37 35.12 -2.64 -18.62
C VAL A 37 34.91 -3.58 -17.42
N SER A 38 33.67 -3.80 -16.96
CA SER A 38 33.40 -4.32 -15.60
C SER A 38 32.82 -5.74 -15.51
N VAL A 39 33.00 -6.61 -16.52
CA VAL A 39 32.46 -7.99 -16.50
C VAL A 39 33.57 -9.03 -16.67
N TYR A 40 34.24 -9.39 -15.57
CA TYR A 40 34.90 -10.70 -15.40
C TYR A 40 35.11 -11.01 -13.91
N ALA A 41 34.91 -12.28 -13.53
CA ALA A 41 34.73 -12.77 -12.14
C ALA A 41 33.46 -12.21 -11.45
N SER A 42 32.73 -12.95 -10.60
CA SER A 42 33.10 -14.13 -9.79
C SER A 42 31.99 -15.20 -9.75
N SER A 43 32.26 -16.38 -9.18
CA SER A 43 31.23 -17.40 -8.91
C SER A 43 31.61 -18.30 -7.71
N HIS A 44 30.60 -18.78 -6.96
CA HIS A 44 30.69 -19.80 -5.88
C HIS A 44 31.46 -19.38 -4.59
N SER A 45 31.10 -19.81 -3.35
CA SER A 45 29.88 -20.48 -2.84
C SER A 45 29.77 -20.44 -1.29
N SER A 46 28.57 -20.75 -0.77
CA SER A 46 28.30 -21.53 0.48
C SER A 46 28.88 -21.11 1.86
N SER A 47 28.03 -20.43 2.66
CA SER A 47 27.58 -20.78 4.03
C SER A 47 28.47 -21.54 5.04
N LEU A 48 28.49 -21.07 6.31
CA LEU A 48 28.38 -21.91 7.54
C LEU A 48 27.93 -21.09 8.78
N TRP A 49 27.85 -21.68 9.98
CA TRP A 49 26.94 -21.27 11.07
C TRP A 49 27.57 -21.12 12.48
N ALA A 50 26.93 -20.28 13.33
CA ALA A 50 26.82 -20.39 14.80
C ALA A 50 28.06 -19.94 15.67
N PRO A 51 28.03 -19.99 17.04
CA PRO A 51 27.89 -18.77 17.85
C PRO A 51 28.81 -18.70 19.13
N VAL A 52 28.50 -17.81 20.10
CA VAL A 52 28.62 -17.94 21.60
C VAL A 52 29.05 -16.63 22.36
N THR A 53 28.49 -16.51 23.58
CA THR A 53 28.52 -15.53 24.71
C THR A 53 29.88 -14.90 25.15
N SER A 54 30.05 -14.01 26.17
CA SER A 54 29.31 -13.75 27.44
C SER A 54 29.68 -12.46 28.25
N ARG A 55 28.78 -12.03 29.16
CA ARG A 55 28.93 -11.41 30.53
C ARG A 55 29.98 -10.31 30.88
N GLY A 56 29.54 -9.30 31.67
CA GLY A 56 30.37 -8.40 32.52
C GLY A 56 29.55 -7.35 33.32
N GLN A 57 29.78 -7.17 34.64
CA GLN A 57 28.87 -6.50 35.63
C GLN A 57 29.65 -5.98 36.89
N LEU A 58 29.22 -5.07 37.81
CA LEU A 58 28.18 -4.00 37.94
C LEU A 58 28.33 -3.22 39.30
N THR A 59 28.35 -1.87 39.34
CA THR A 59 28.14 -1.00 40.56
C THR A 59 27.77 0.45 40.13
N GLN A 60 26.66 1.11 40.56
CA GLN A 60 26.23 1.69 41.86
C GLN A 60 26.82 3.10 42.18
N ALA A 61 26.13 4.10 42.79
CA ALA A 61 24.79 4.22 43.43
C ALA A 61 24.18 5.66 43.22
N MET A 62 22.85 5.89 43.17
CA MET A 62 21.88 6.38 44.22
C MET A 62 22.20 7.76 44.88
N ALA A 63 21.28 8.64 45.34
CA ALA A 63 19.85 8.52 45.71
C ALA A 63 19.01 9.84 45.42
N PRO A 64 17.95 10.31 46.17
CA PRO A 64 16.64 10.62 45.55
C PRO A 64 16.01 12.01 45.86
N VAL A 65 14.76 12.23 45.38
CA VAL A 65 13.84 13.34 45.78
C VAL A 65 12.44 12.77 46.08
N SER A 66 11.69 13.40 46.99
CA SER A 66 10.40 12.93 47.53
C SER A 66 9.17 13.76 47.10
N LEU A 67 7.98 13.18 47.27
CA LEU A 67 6.67 13.84 47.13
C LEU A 67 5.83 13.62 48.39
N SER A 68 4.92 14.56 48.70
CA SER A 68 4.08 14.59 49.91
C SER A 68 2.60 14.21 49.64
N SER A 69 1.80 14.06 50.71
CA SER A 69 0.63 13.16 50.73
C SER A 69 -0.69 13.76 51.24
N SER A 70 -1.80 13.22 50.73
CA SER A 70 -3.19 13.30 51.24
C SER A 70 -4.07 12.32 50.40
N ILE A 71 -5.33 11.92 50.67
CA ILE A 71 -6.22 11.67 51.84
C ILE A 71 -7.43 10.87 51.25
N THR A 72 -8.20 9.97 51.89
CA THR A 72 -8.45 9.67 53.32
C THR A 72 -8.23 8.16 53.64
N SER A 73 -9.14 7.50 54.37
CA SER A 73 -9.16 6.07 54.74
C SER A 73 -10.58 5.50 54.65
N LYS A 74 -10.73 4.18 54.42
CA LYS A 74 -11.78 3.38 55.09
C LYS A 74 -11.43 1.89 55.25
N LYS A 75 -11.92 1.33 56.37
CA LYS A 75 -11.89 -0.06 56.88
C LYS A 75 -12.57 -1.08 55.96
N LEU A 76 -12.52 -2.42 56.16
CA LEU A 76 -11.62 -3.39 56.86
C LEU A 76 -12.33 -4.77 56.79
N ALA A 77 -11.66 -5.84 56.36
CA ALA A 77 -12.09 -7.23 56.55
C ALA A 77 -10.87 -8.18 56.49
N THR A 78 -10.95 -9.36 57.11
CA THR A 78 -9.78 -10.19 57.47
C THR A 78 -10.11 -11.69 57.47
N VAL A 79 -9.08 -12.56 57.45
CA VAL A 79 -9.11 -14.03 57.68
C VAL A 79 -9.62 -14.83 56.45
N ASN A 80 -9.03 -15.96 56.00
CA ASN A 80 -8.07 -16.90 56.64
C ASN A 80 -7.01 -17.50 55.66
N GLN A 81 -5.93 -18.06 56.20
CA GLN A 81 -5.03 -19.06 55.57
C GLN A 81 -4.61 -20.11 56.64
N PRO A 82 -4.41 -21.38 56.25
CA PRO A 82 -3.07 -22.01 56.29
C PRO A 82 -2.83 -23.00 55.10
N ALA A 83 -1.65 -23.59 54.85
CA ALA A 83 -0.26 -23.35 55.27
C ALA A 83 0.74 -24.15 54.38
N PHE A 84 2.02 -23.74 54.39
CA PHE A 84 3.29 -24.50 54.21
C PHE A 84 3.34 -25.84 53.44
N PHE A 85 4.31 -25.95 52.51
CA PHE A 85 5.52 -26.77 52.76
C PHE A 85 6.72 -26.28 51.94
N GLU A 86 7.94 -26.53 52.43
CA GLU A 86 9.23 -26.09 51.88
C GLU A 86 10.29 -27.19 52.12
N LEU A 87 11.27 -27.38 51.22
CA LEU A 87 12.37 -28.34 51.43
C LEU A 87 13.60 -28.07 50.54
N HIS A 88 14.80 -28.34 51.08
CA HIS A 88 16.11 -28.03 50.51
C HIS A 88 16.83 -29.21 49.82
N SER A 89 17.72 -28.89 48.88
CA SER A 89 19.09 -29.44 48.75
C SER A 89 19.89 -28.46 47.87
N GLU A 90 21.04 -27.89 48.24
CA GLU A 90 22.31 -28.38 48.83
C GLU A 90 23.23 -29.13 47.84
N GLN A 91 24.53 -28.82 47.94
CA GLN A 91 25.59 -29.17 46.98
C GLN A 91 26.51 -30.27 47.52
N SER A 92 27.21 -30.99 46.63
CA SER A 92 28.44 -31.72 46.97
C SER A 92 29.42 -31.70 45.79
N THR A 93 30.70 -32.01 46.05
CA THR A 93 31.84 -31.66 45.17
C THR A 93 32.95 -32.72 45.16
N PHE A 94 33.92 -32.55 44.24
CA PHE A 94 35.20 -33.29 44.08
C PHE A 94 35.14 -34.72 43.50
N PRO A 95 36.28 -35.28 43.00
CA PRO A 95 37.56 -34.67 42.62
C PRO A 95 38.01 -34.96 41.16
N VAL A 96 39.13 -34.36 40.75
CA VAL A 96 39.88 -34.68 39.52
C VAL A 96 41.15 -35.46 39.87
N PRO A 97 41.59 -36.43 39.04
CA PRO A 97 43.00 -36.75 38.88
C PRO A 97 43.50 -36.46 37.45
N SER A 98 44.79 -36.17 37.32
CA SER A 98 45.46 -35.82 36.06
C SER A 98 46.20 -36.99 35.43
N SER A 99 46.52 -36.86 34.14
CA SER A 99 47.72 -37.49 33.58
C SER A 99 48.35 -36.55 32.54
N ALA A 100 49.68 -36.61 32.41
CA ALA A 100 50.45 -35.82 31.45
C ALA A 100 51.52 -36.70 30.82
N SER A 101 51.77 -36.50 29.52
CA SER A 101 52.94 -37.01 28.81
C SER A 101 53.81 -35.84 28.34
N LYS A 102 55.09 -36.12 28.07
CA LYS A 102 56.17 -35.11 27.99
C LYS A 102 56.73 -34.96 26.56
N THR A 103 57.64 -34.00 26.43
CA THR A 103 58.56 -33.76 25.29
C THR A 103 57.93 -33.07 24.07
N GLY A 104 58.46 -31.97 23.50
CA GLY A 104 59.34 -30.94 24.08
C GLY A 104 60.66 -30.70 23.34
N SER A 105 60.79 -29.52 22.71
CA SER A 105 62.07 -29.01 22.17
C SER A 105 62.05 -27.49 21.91
N ILE A 106 63.01 -26.78 22.50
CA ILE A 106 63.82 -25.68 21.94
C ILE A 106 63.09 -24.56 21.14
N SER A 107 63.15 -23.34 21.70
CA SER A 107 62.84 -22.10 21.00
C SER A 107 63.98 -21.64 20.08
N ILE A 108 63.66 -21.20 18.85
CA ILE A 108 64.49 -20.30 18.04
C ILE A 108 63.61 -19.13 17.59
N GLY A 109 64.08 -17.90 17.76
CA GLY A 109 63.29 -16.69 17.52
C GLY A 109 63.38 -16.16 16.09
N LEU A 110 62.25 -15.67 15.56
CA LEU A 110 62.16 -14.88 14.33
C LEU A 110 61.31 -13.62 14.57
N ALA A 111 61.83 -12.75 15.45
CA ALA A 111 61.22 -11.47 15.83
C ALA A 111 61.41 -10.39 14.73
N SER A 112 60.95 -10.65 13.51
CA SER A 112 61.13 -9.74 12.36
C SER A 112 60.00 -9.71 11.31
N LEU A 113 58.95 -10.54 11.44
CA LEU A 113 57.88 -10.64 10.43
C LEU A 113 56.49 -10.14 10.87
N GLY A 114 56.23 -9.97 12.18
CA GLY A 114 54.88 -9.63 12.68
C GLY A 114 54.39 -8.21 12.34
N ALA A 115 55.28 -7.22 12.33
CA ALA A 115 54.88 -5.81 12.22
C ALA A 115 54.34 -5.43 10.82
N ALA A 116 55.00 -5.90 9.75
CA ALA A 116 54.59 -5.61 8.38
C ALA A 116 53.24 -6.27 8.03
N ALA A 117 53.04 -7.52 8.47
CA ALA A 117 51.79 -8.24 8.27
C ALA A 117 50.60 -7.52 8.93
N LEU A 118 50.74 -7.06 10.18
CA LEU A 118 49.65 -6.42 10.91
C LEU A 118 49.29 -5.02 10.34
N ALA A 119 50.28 -4.26 9.86
CA ALA A 119 50.04 -2.98 9.19
C ALA A 119 49.33 -3.14 7.83
N ILE A 120 49.74 -4.12 7.03
CA ILE A 120 49.07 -4.45 5.76
C ILE A 120 47.64 -4.96 6.02
N LEU A 121 47.45 -5.81 7.04
CA LEU A 121 46.13 -6.34 7.40
C LEU A 121 45.19 -5.23 7.87
N THR A 122 45.67 -4.29 8.70
CA THR A 122 44.84 -3.14 9.15
C THR A 122 44.56 -2.12 8.06
N LEU A 123 45.43 -1.96 7.06
CA LEU A 123 45.13 -1.14 5.87
C LEU A 123 44.12 -1.82 4.92
N LEU A 124 44.15 -3.15 4.80
CA LEU A 124 43.15 -3.91 4.04
C LEU A 124 41.77 -3.92 4.73
N PHE A 125 41.71 -4.30 6.00
CA PHE A 125 40.46 -4.26 6.79
C PHE A 125 39.94 -2.83 6.99
N GLY A 126 40.82 -1.82 7.05
CA GLY A 126 40.45 -0.41 7.10
C GLY A 126 39.84 0.13 5.79
N ARG A 127 40.12 -0.50 4.64
CA ARG A 127 39.50 -0.15 3.35
C ARG A 127 38.32 -1.03 2.94
N LEU A 128 38.21 -2.23 3.50
CA LEU A 128 37.06 -3.13 3.29
C LEU A 128 35.88 -2.87 4.25
N ARG A 129 35.99 -1.88 5.14
CA ARG A 129 34.90 -1.46 6.04
C ARG A 129 33.96 -0.43 5.39
N GLN A 130 33.62 -0.63 4.11
CA GLN A 130 32.44 0.03 3.56
C GLN A 130 31.20 -0.58 4.20
N LYS A 131 30.23 0.30 4.46
CA LYS A 131 28.97 -0.01 5.15
C LYS A 131 28.18 -1.00 4.28
N GLU A 132 27.81 -2.16 4.81
CA GLU A 132 26.76 -2.95 4.18
C GLU A 132 25.52 -2.05 4.06
N PRO A 133 24.91 -1.90 2.86
CA PRO A 133 23.64 -1.21 2.78
C PRO A 133 22.63 -1.98 3.62
N ALA A 134 21.71 -1.25 4.26
CA ALA A 134 20.53 -1.91 4.81
C ALA A 134 19.81 -2.65 3.68
N ARG A 135 19.14 -3.76 4.00
CA ARG A 135 18.34 -4.49 3.01
C ARG A 135 17.06 -3.69 2.72
N GLU A 136 17.21 -2.64 1.93
CA GLU A 136 16.14 -1.80 1.45
C GLU A 136 15.13 -2.68 0.72
N THR A 137 13.86 -2.62 1.14
CA THR A 137 12.75 -2.95 0.26
C THR A 137 12.83 -2.01 -0.93
N GLU A 138 13.10 -2.54 -2.13
CA GLU A 138 13.17 -1.76 -3.37
C GLU A 138 11.80 -1.22 -3.78
N THR A 139 11.31 -0.22 -3.04
CA THR A 139 10.41 0.78 -3.58
C THR A 139 11.12 1.40 -4.78
N CYS A 140 10.55 1.28 -5.97
CA CYS A 140 11.14 1.80 -7.20
C CYS A 140 11.15 3.34 -7.18
N ASP A 141 12.12 3.94 -6.50
CA ASP A 141 12.23 5.38 -6.30
C ASP A 141 12.81 6.04 -7.57
N PHE A 142 11.94 6.11 -8.58
CA PHE A 142 12.22 6.58 -9.92
C PHE A 142 12.40 8.11 -9.94
N LYS A 143 13.50 8.59 -9.33
CA LYS A 143 13.94 9.99 -9.16
C LYS A 143 12.83 11.04 -9.38
N LEU A 144 11.96 11.17 -8.37
CA LEU A 144 10.77 12.03 -8.44
C LEU A 144 11.06 13.46 -8.92
N GLU A 145 12.18 14.05 -8.47
CA GLU A 145 12.52 15.47 -8.67
C GLU A 145 12.45 15.94 -10.13
N ASN A 146 12.85 15.10 -11.09
CA ASN A 146 13.01 15.53 -12.49
C ASN A 146 11.70 15.51 -13.30
N ILE A 147 10.72 14.67 -12.97
CA ILE A 147 9.45 14.63 -13.70
C ILE A 147 8.58 15.84 -13.32
N TRP A 148 8.64 16.27 -12.06
CA TRP A 148 7.87 17.41 -11.53
C TRP A 148 8.41 18.75 -12.06
N SER A 149 9.65 18.77 -12.56
CA SER A 149 10.30 19.98 -13.08
C SER A 149 9.83 20.38 -14.49
N MET A 150 9.36 19.46 -15.34
CA MET A 150 9.04 19.77 -16.74
C MET A 150 7.78 20.62 -16.94
N ALA A 151 6.95 20.81 -15.91
CA ALA A 151 5.87 21.81 -15.92
C ALA A 151 6.38 23.27 -15.83
N SER A 152 7.67 23.49 -15.52
CA SER A 152 8.22 24.82 -15.22
C SER A 152 8.97 25.51 -16.37
N SER A 153 9.05 24.90 -17.57
CA SER A 153 10.05 25.31 -18.57
C SER A 153 9.57 25.55 -20.02
N SER A 154 8.32 25.95 -20.27
CA SER A 154 7.96 26.74 -21.48
C SER A 154 6.56 27.35 -21.43
N SER A 155 6.46 28.65 -21.15
CA SER A 155 5.38 29.57 -21.57
C SER A 155 3.96 28.99 -21.67
N SER A 156 3.49 28.26 -20.66
CA SER A 156 2.12 27.78 -20.57
C SER A 156 1.21 28.95 -20.19
N GLU A 157 0.22 29.23 -21.03
CA GLU A 157 -0.86 30.16 -20.68
C GLU A 157 -1.58 29.66 -19.41
N ASN A 158 -1.83 30.55 -18.45
CA ASN A 158 -2.43 30.16 -17.17
C ASN A 158 -3.95 29.98 -17.34
N ILE A 159 -4.34 28.85 -17.91
CA ILE A 159 -5.72 28.51 -18.25
C ILE A 159 -6.65 28.36 -17.03
N GLY A 160 -6.14 28.42 -15.79
CA GLY A 160 -6.94 28.47 -14.57
C GLY A 160 -7.14 29.87 -13.97
N ALA A 161 -6.44 30.89 -14.46
CA ALA A 161 -6.50 32.25 -13.91
C ALA A 161 -7.94 32.83 -13.95
N GLY A 162 -8.46 33.21 -12.79
CA GLY A 162 -9.80 33.79 -12.66
C GLY A 162 -10.96 32.80 -12.82
N LYS A 163 -10.70 31.49 -12.95
CA LYS A 163 -11.74 30.46 -12.95
C LYS A 163 -12.09 30.02 -11.54
N THR A 164 -13.34 29.60 -11.35
CA THR A 164 -13.80 28.87 -10.17
C THR A 164 -14.04 27.41 -10.54
N ILE A 165 -13.51 26.47 -9.76
CA ILE A 165 -13.70 25.02 -9.93
C ILE A 165 -14.47 24.49 -8.73
N ARG A 166 -15.67 23.95 -8.97
CA ARG A 166 -16.56 23.45 -7.91
C ARG A 166 -16.37 21.95 -7.72
N VAL A 167 -15.88 21.54 -6.55
CA VAL A 167 -15.41 20.18 -6.25
C VAL A 167 -16.43 19.43 -5.40
N ALA A 168 -17.17 18.50 -6.00
CA ALA A 168 -18.05 17.60 -5.26
C ALA A 168 -17.21 16.58 -4.45
N THR A 169 -17.49 16.46 -3.16
CA THR A 169 -16.84 15.48 -2.27
C THR A 169 -17.81 14.99 -1.19
N ARG A 170 -17.45 13.91 -0.49
CA ARG A 170 -18.19 13.41 0.69
C ARG A 170 -17.72 14.11 1.97
N LYS A 171 -18.66 14.35 2.89
CA LYS A 171 -18.39 14.92 4.23
C LYS A 171 -17.53 14.08 5.18
N SER A 172 -17.01 12.91 4.77
CA SER A 172 -16.16 12.09 5.62
C SER A 172 -14.73 12.67 5.69
N PRO A 173 -14.00 12.61 6.83
CA PRO A 173 -12.67 13.22 6.95
C PRO A 173 -11.67 12.81 5.85
N LEU A 174 -11.71 11.53 5.44
CA LEU A 174 -10.84 11.03 4.37
C LEU A 174 -11.19 11.61 2.99
N ALA A 175 -12.46 11.91 2.72
CA ALA A 175 -12.90 12.48 1.44
C ALA A 175 -12.73 14.00 1.41
N MET A 176 -12.86 14.67 2.56
CA MET A 176 -12.45 16.08 2.71
C MET A 176 -10.95 16.24 2.43
N TRP A 177 -10.09 15.45 3.10
CA TRP A 177 -8.64 15.44 2.83
C TRP A 177 -8.32 15.22 1.34
N GLN A 178 -9.06 14.33 0.66
CA GLN A 178 -8.84 14.05 -0.77
C GLN A 178 -9.21 15.24 -1.66
N ALA A 179 -10.29 15.97 -1.33
CA ALA A 179 -10.66 17.17 -2.05
C ALA A 179 -9.74 18.35 -1.74
N GLU A 180 -9.30 18.50 -0.49
CA GLU A 180 -8.30 19.48 -0.03
C GLU A 180 -6.93 19.26 -0.70
N PHE A 181 -6.52 18.00 -0.88
CA PHE A 181 -5.31 17.64 -1.63
C PHE A 181 -5.42 18.05 -3.11
N ILE A 182 -6.53 17.74 -3.78
CA ILE A 182 -6.75 18.15 -5.19
C ILE A 182 -6.87 19.68 -5.31
N GLN A 183 -7.50 20.35 -4.34
CA GLN A 183 -7.50 21.82 -4.26
C GLN A 183 -6.08 22.38 -4.21
N SER A 184 -5.25 21.90 -3.28
CA SER A 184 -3.88 22.40 -3.11
C SER A 184 -3.03 22.18 -4.35
N GLU A 185 -3.18 21.04 -5.04
CA GLU A 185 -2.49 20.78 -6.30
C GLU A 185 -2.99 21.66 -7.46
N LEU A 186 -4.30 21.95 -7.55
CA LEU A 186 -4.85 22.87 -8.55
C LEU A 186 -4.39 24.32 -8.32
N GLU A 187 -4.40 24.79 -7.08
CA GLU A 187 -3.92 26.13 -6.70
C GLU A 187 -2.40 26.28 -6.91
N ARG A 188 -1.64 25.18 -6.74
CA ARG A 188 -0.20 25.09 -7.03
C ARG A 188 0.11 25.10 -8.53
N LEU A 189 -0.72 24.46 -9.35
CA LEU A 189 -0.54 24.39 -10.80
C LEU A 189 -1.01 25.67 -11.52
N TRP A 190 -2.10 26.27 -11.04
CA TRP A 190 -2.79 27.37 -11.72
C TRP A 190 -2.99 28.59 -10.81
N PRO A 191 -1.95 29.42 -10.60
CA PRO A 191 -2.03 30.57 -9.69
C PRO A 191 -3.20 31.50 -10.03
N GLY A 192 -4.07 31.76 -9.06
CA GLY A 192 -5.28 32.59 -9.27
C GLY A 192 -6.51 31.83 -9.79
N VAL A 193 -6.48 30.50 -9.83
CA VAL A 193 -7.71 29.69 -9.79
C VAL A 193 -8.36 29.78 -8.40
N THR A 194 -9.68 29.72 -8.33
CA THR A 194 -10.45 29.56 -7.09
C THR A 194 -11.00 28.13 -7.03
N VAL A 195 -10.84 27.42 -5.91
CA VAL A 195 -11.41 26.08 -5.74
C VAL A 195 -12.48 26.11 -4.65
N GLU A 196 -13.71 25.72 -5.00
CA GLU A 196 -14.85 25.65 -4.10
C GLU A 196 -15.16 24.21 -3.74
N LEU A 197 -14.79 23.77 -2.53
CA LEU A 197 -15.20 22.46 -2.03
C LEU A 197 -16.70 22.45 -1.71
N GLN A 198 -17.41 21.43 -2.21
CA GLN A 198 -18.85 21.24 -2.02
C GLN A 198 -19.12 19.89 -1.31
N PRO A 199 -19.10 19.85 0.04
CA PRO A 199 -19.26 18.60 0.79
C PRO A 199 -20.70 18.11 0.81
N MET A 200 -20.93 16.89 0.33
CA MET A 200 -22.24 16.23 0.20
C MET A 200 -22.37 15.03 1.14
N SER A 201 -23.61 14.58 1.37
CA SER A 201 -23.92 13.42 2.23
C SER A 201 -24.69 12.39 1.41
N THR A 202 -24.00 11.29 1.11
CA THR A 202 -24.50 10.21 0.25
C THR A 202 -25.42 9.26 0.99
N LYS A 203 -26.17 8.42 0.28
CA LYS A 203 -26.93 7.32 0.92
C LYS A 203 -26.02 6.39 1.73
N GLY A 204 -24.81 6.10 1.26
CA GLY A 204 -23.83 5.28 2.00
C GLY A 204 -23.28 5.93 3.27
N ASP A 205 -23.39 7.26 3.43
CA ASP A 205 -23.06 7.94 4.70
C ASP A 205 -24.20 7.83 5.73
N LYS A 206 -25.43 7.51 5.29
CA LYS A 206 -26.65 7.48 6.11
C LYS A 206 -27.07 6.06 6.51
N ILE A 207 -26.81 5.07 5.66
CA ILE A 207 -27.21 3.67 5.89
C ILE A 207 -26.00 2.90 6.46
N LEU A 208 -25.84 2.94 7.79
CA LEU A 208 -24.75 2.24 8.49
C LEU A 208 -25.17 0.87 9.05
N ASP A 209 -26.46 0.71 9.36
CA ASP A 209 -27.00 -0.41 10.15
C ASP A 209 -27.44 -1.61 9.30
N SER A 210 -26.89 -1.76 8.09
CA SER A 210 -27.21 -2.87 7.18
C SER A 210 -25.96 -3.37 6.42
N PRO A 211 -25.83 -4.69 6.18
CA PRO A 211 -24.73 -5.27 5.40
C PRO A 211 -24.67 -4.69 3.98
N LEU A 212 -23.46 -4.55 3.42
CA LEU A 212 -23.27 -3.84 2.14
C LEU A 212 -23.99 -4.55 0.98
N ALA A 213 -24.03 -5.88 1.01
CA ALA A 213 -24.81 -6.69 0.08
C ALA A 213 -26.32 -6.39 0.18
N LYS A 214 -26.87 -6.33 1.40
CA LYS A 214 -28.30 -6.04 1.65
C LYS A 214 -28.71 -4.60 1.32
N VAL A 215 -27.77 -3.64 1.29
CA VAL A 215 -28.05 -2.23 0.91
C VAL A 215 -28.11 -2.02 -0.61
N GLY A 216 -27.63 -2.98 -1.41
CA GLY A 216 -28.08 -3.23 -2.80
C GLY A 216 -28.21 -2.01 -3.72
N GLY A 217 -27.10 -1.38 -4.14
CA GLY A 217 -27.16 -0.32 -5.14
C GLY A 217 -25.83 0.04 -5.78
N LYS A 218 -25.79 0.09 -7.12
CA LYS A 218 -24.70 0.73 -7.89
C LYS A 218 -24.60 2.20 -7.44
N GLY A 219 -23.38 2.66 -7.17
CA GLY A 219 -23.11 4.09 -6.87
C GLY A 219 -23.47 4.60 -5.47
N LEU A 220 -23.65 3.74 -4.46
CA LEU A 220 -24.10 4.12 -3.09
C LEU A 220 -23.31 5.27 -2.41
N PHE A 221 -22.04 5.47 -2.79
CA PHE A 221 -21.14 6.52 -2.26
C PHE A 221 -20.78 7.61 -3.29
N VAL A 222 -21.38 7.59 -4.49
CA VAL A 222 -21.05 8.54 -5.57
C VAL A 222 -22.27 9.19 -6.22
N LYS A 223 -23.46 8.58 -6.14
CA LYS A 223 -24.66 9.05 -6.86
C LYS A 223 -25.03 10.51 -6.61
N GLU A 224 -24.92 10.99 -5.37
CA GLU A 224 -25.19 12.40 -5.06
C GLU A 224 -24.16 13.37 -5.68
N LEU A 225 -22.93 12.90 -5.94
CA LEU A 225 -21.85 13.66 -6.60
C LEU A 225 -22.02 13.60 -8.13
N GLU A 226 -22.24 12.40 -8.70
CA GLU A 226 -22.61 12.19 -10.11
C GLU A 226 -23.76 13.13 -10.54
N THR A 227 -24.82 13.17 -9.73
CA THR A 227 -25.98 14.05 -9.95
C THR A 227 -25.58 15.53 -9.97
N ALA A 228 -24.60 15.95 -9.16
CA ALA A 228 -24.13 17.34 -9.13
C ALA A 228 -23.28 17.74 -10.34
N LEU A 229 -22.56 16.81 -10.94
CA LEU A 229 -21.83 17.01 -12.20
C LEU A 229 -22.80 17.16 -13.39
N LEU A 230 -23.81 16.27 -13.46
CA LEU A 230 -24.85 16.27 -14.50
C LEU A 230 -25.74 17.51 -14.43
N GLU A 231 -26.16 17.92 -13.23
CA GLU A 231 -26.91 19.17 -13.00
C GLU A 231 -26.03 20.44 -13.08
N LYS A 232 -24.74 20.30 -13.44
CA LYS A 232 -23.73 21.37 -13.55
C LYS A 232 -23.62 22.28 -12.31
N ARG A 233 -23.98 21.75 -11.12
CA ARG A 233 -23.82 22.37 -9.79
C ARG A 233 -22.38 22.28 -9.28
N SER A 234 -21.69 21.21 -9.69
CA SER A 234 -20.27 20.96 -9.49
C SER A 234 -19.60 20.77 -10.85
N ASP A 235 -18.28 20.90 -10.92
CA ASP A 235 -17.49 20.74 -12.15
C ASP A 235 -16.69 19.46 -12.18
N ILE A 236 -16.15 19.08 -11.01
CA ILE A 236 -15.40 17.85 -10.81
C ILE A 236 -15.85 17.16 -9.52
N ALA A 237 -15.66 15.85 -9.43
CA ALA A 237 -15.86 15.07 -8.22
C ALA A 237 -14.60 14.25 -7.90
N VAL A 238 -14.22 14.18 -6.61
CA VAL A 238 -12.96 13.56 -6.18
C VAL A 238 -13.22 12.28 -5.39
N HIS A 239 -12.56 11.19 -5.79
CA HIS A 239 -12.85 9.85 -5.29
C HIS A 239 -11.58 9.06 -4.95
N SER A 240 -11.70 8.17 -3.95
CA SER A 240 -10.83 7.00 -3.84
C SER A 240 -11.21 6.00 -4.93
N THR A 241 -10.30 5.69 -5.86
CA THR A 241 -10.67 5.06 -7.15
C THR A 241 -11.31 3.68 -7.03
N LYS A 242 -10.99 2.93 -5.97
CA LYS A 242 -11.63 1.64 -5.64
C LYS A 242 -13.11 1.72 -5.25
N ASP A 243 -13.58 2.90 -4.85
CA ASP A 243 -14.97 3.14 -4.45
C ASP A 243 -15.82 3.70 -5.62
N VAL A 244 -15.19 3.93 -6.79
CA VAL A 244 -15.84 4.39 -8.03
C VAL A 244 -16.39 3.19 -8.83
N PRO A 245 -17.69 3.16 -9.18
CA PRO A 245 -18.29 2.11 -10.02
C PRO A 245 -17.52 1.79 -11.31
N MET A 246 -17.68 0.57 -11.83
CA MET A 246 -17.01 0.12 -13.07
C MET A 246 -17.69 0.63 -14.36
N GLU A 247 -18.95 1.04 -14.24
CA GLU A 247 -19.78 1.75 -15.20
C GLU A 247 -20.13 3.11 -14.60
N LEU A 248 -20.05 4.19 -15.37
CA LEU A 248 -20.49 5.53 -14.94
C LEU A 248 -21.81 5.91 -15.65
N PRO A 249 -22.56 6.90 -15.13
CA PRO A 249 -23.67 7.51 -15.87
C PRO A 249 -23.23 8.06 -17.24
N GLU A 250 -24.16 8.05 -18.20
CA GLU A 250 -23.95 8.70 -19.50
C GLU A 250 -23.64 10.20 -19.32
N GLY A 251 -22.64 10.69 -20.04
CA GLY A 251 -22.16 12.07 -19.94
C GLY A 251 -21.09 12.31 -18.86
N LEU A 252 -20.70 11.30 -18.07
CA LEU A 252 -19.61 11.38 -17.09
C LEU A 252 -18.41 10.49 -17.48
N VAL A 253 -17.21 10.90 -17.07
CA VAL A 253 -15.95 10.18 -17.34
C VAL A 253 -14.98 10.29 -16.17
N LEU A 254 -14.28 9.19 -15.86
CA LEU A 254 -13.18 9.16 -14.89
C LEU A 254 -11.87 9.61 -15.57
N GLY A 255 -11.80 10.88 -15.97
CA GLY A 255 -10.74 11.38 -16.87
C GLY A 255 -9.33 11.39 -16.27
N ILE A 256 -9.22 11.49 -14.95
CA ILE A 256 -7.93 11.71 -14.27
C ILE A 256 -7.69 10.61 -13.24
N ILE A 257 -6.54 9.93 -13.36
CA ILE A 257 -5.97 9.09 -12.30
C ILE A 257 -4.76 9.83 -11.73
N CYS A 258 -4.83 10.23 -10.46
CA CYS A 258 -3.74 10.92 -9.78
C CYS A 258 -2.68 9.92 -9.29
N LYS A 259 -1.44 10.39 -9.04
CA LYS A 259 -0.35 9.54 -8.57
C LYS A 259 -0.76 8.68 -7.36
N ARG A 260 -0.56 7.37 -7.53
CA ARG A 260 -0.99 6.34 -6.59
C ARG A 260 -0.17 6.43 -5.32
N HIS A 261 -0.88 6.53 -4.20
CA HIS A 261 -0.28 6.28 -2.89
C HIS A 261 -0.31 4.77 -2.61
N ASP A 262 0.38 4.34 -1.57
CA ASP A 262 0.42 2.96 -1.08
C ASP A 262 -0.88 2.14 -1.31
N PRO A 263 -0.86 1.13 -2.21
CA PRO A 263 -2.03 0.31 -2.54
C PRO A 263 -2.32 -0.77 -1.49
N CYS A 264 -1.41 -1.03 -0.56
CA CYS A 264 -1.48 -2.15 0.37
C CYS A 264 -2.59 -1.98 1.43
N ASP A 265 -2.89 -3.09 2.09
CA ASP A 265 -3.71 -3.09 3.30
C ASP A 265 -2.79 -3.08 4.54
N ALA A 266 -3.29 -2.55 5.65
CA ALA A 266 -2.62 -2.53 6.94
C ALA A 266 -3.46 -3.29 7.98
N ILE A 267 -2.83 -4.16 8.76
CA ILE A 267 -3.42 -4.66 10.02
C ILE A 267 -3.20 -3.60 11.10
N VAL A 268 -4.22 -3.31 11.90
CA VAL A 268 -4.17 -2.26 12.92
C VAL A 268 -4.61 -2.81 14.26
N PHE A 269 -3.80 -2.56 15.28
CA PHE A 269 -3.98 -3.04 16.65
C PHE A 269 -4.47 -1.93 17.60
N PRO A 270 -5.06 -2.28 18.76
CA PRO A 270 -5.46 -1.31 19.78
C PRO A 270 -4.25 -0.51 20.28
N LYS A 271 -4.48 0.73 20.74
CA LYS A 271 -3.40 1.58 21.28
C LYS A 271 -2.66 0.89 22.43
N GLY A 272 -1.33 0.91 22.36
CA GLY A 272 -0.45 0.27 23.36
C GLY A 272 -0.24 -1.23 23.15
N SER A 273 -0.79 -1.83 22.09
CA SER A 273 -0.45 -3.20 21.70
C SER A 273 1.05 -3.34 21.37
N THR A 274 1.64 -4.49 21.72
CA THR A 274 2.99 -4.89 21.33
C THR A 274 3.02 -5.69 20.01
N MET A 275 1.86 -6.02 19.44
CA MET A 275 1.75 -6.71 18.15
C MET A 275 2.18 -5.77 17.01
N THR A 276 2.91 -6.30 16.04
CA THR A 276 3.48 -5.54 14.91
C THR A 276 3.03 -6.04 13.54
N SER A 277 2.68 -7.32 13.44
CA SER A 277 2.47 -8.05 12.18
C SER A 277 1.24 -8.97 12.24
N LEU A 278 0.83 -9.51 11.09
CA LEU A 278 -0.26 -10.50 11.02
C LEU A 278 0.03 -11.76 11.85
N ASP A 279 1.30 -12.15 11.96
CA ASP A 279 1.73 -13.38 12.63
C ASP A 279 1.71 -13.24 14.16
N ASP A 280 1.79 -12.02 14.69
CA ASP A 280 1.64 -11.73 16.11
C ASP A 280 0.20 -11.97 16.64
N LEU A 281 -0.80 -12.12 15.75
CA LEU A 281 -2.17 -12.39 16.17
C LEU A 281 -2.31 -13.78 16.84
N PRO A 282 -2.87 -13.86 18.06
CA PRO A 282 -3.11 -15.13 18.72
C PRO A 282 -4.07 -16.03 17.93
N LYS A 283 -4.01 -17.34 18.18
CA LYS A 283 -4.88 -18.30 17.51
C LYS A 283 -6.35 -18.02 17.83
N GLY A 284 -7.17 -17.82 16.81
CA GLY A 284 -8.59 -17.50 16.99
C GLY A 284 -8.92 -16.01 17.12
N ALA A 285 -7.97 -15.10 16.85
CA ALA A 285 -8.17 -13.66 17.00
C ALA A 285 -9.36 -13.10 16.20
N ARG A 286 -10.07 -12.13 16.80
CA ARG A 286 -11.21 -11.41 16.23
C ARG A 286 -10.72 -10.28 15.32
N VAL A 287 -10.90 -10.41 14.01
CA VAL A 287 -10.40 -9.44 13.03
C VAL A 287 -11.54 -8.69 12.36
N GLY A 288 -11.61 -7.38 12.58
CA GLY A 288 -12.65 -6.53 12.00
C GLY A 288 -12.39 -6.18 10.54
N THR A 289 -13.17 -6.75 9.61
CA THR A 289 -13.29 -6.24 8.24
C THR A 289 -14.54 -6.75 7.52
N SER A 290 -15.32 -5.83 6.93
CA SER A 290 -16.46 -6.13 6.04
C SER A 290 -16.08 -6.35 4.56
N SER A 291 -14.84 -6.72 4.26
CA SER A 291 -14.36 -6.89 2.89
C SER A 291 -14.07 -8.37 2.62
N LEU A 292 -14.96 -9.01 1.85
CA LEU A 292 -14.85 -10.44 1.52
C LEU A 292 -13.50 -10.75 0.83
N ARG A 293 -13.00 -9.82 -0.01
CA ARG A 293 -11.64 -9.83 -0.61
C ARG A 293 -10.53 -10.09 0.41
N ARG A 294 -10.63 -9.50 1.60
CA ARG A 294 -9.62 -9.64 2.66
C ARG A 294 -9.82 -10.93 3.45
N GLN A 295 -11.07 -11.23 3.79
CA GLN A 295 -11.43 -12.45 4.51
C GLN A 295 -10.98 -13.70 3.73
N CYS A 296 -11.32 -13.81 2.44
CA CYS A 296 -11.00 -15.00 1.63
C CYS A 296 -9.50 -15.21 1.38
N GLN A 297 -8.69 -14.14 1.37
CA GLN A 297 -7.24 -14.24 1.21
C GLN A 297 -6.55 -14.63 2.52
N LEU A 298 -6.88 -13.97 3.62
CA LEU A 298 -6.24 -14.24 4.91
C LEU A 298 -6.63 -15.60 5.50
N LEU A 299 -7.80 -16.14 5.16
CA LEU A 299 -8.17 -17.50 5.55
C LEU A 299 -7.33 -18.60 4.87
N LEU A 300 -6.53 -18.28 3.83
CA LEU A 300 -5.56 -19.23 3.27
C LEU A 300 -4.35 -19.44 4.21
N THR A 301 -3.83 -18.36 4.78
CA THR A 301 -2.61 -18.37 5.61
C THR A 301 -2.94 -18.49 7.11
N ARG A 302 -4.07 -17.95 7.53
CA ARG A 302 -4.58 -17.92 8.90
C ARG A 302 -6.07 -18.36 8.94
N PRO A 303 -6.37 -19.64 8.65
CA PRO A 303 -7.72 -20.21 8.68
C PRO A 303 -8.37 -20.24 10.09
N ASP A 304 -7.63 -19.84 11.12
CA ASP A 304 -8.11 -19.74 12.50
C ASP A 304 -8.80 -18.41 12.85
N LEU A 305 -8.65 -17.37 12.02
CA LEU A 305 -9.15 -16.02 12.34
C LEU A 305 -10.67 -15.92 12.35
N GLN A 306 -11.20 -15.21 13.34
CA GLN A 306 -12.62 -14.93 13.47
C GLN A 306 -12.94 -13.57 12.85
N PHE A 307 -13.38 -13.55 11.59
CA PHE A 307 -13.74 -12.32 10.91
C PHE A 307 -15.06 -11.74 11.41
N LEU A 308 -15.04 -10.46 11.79
CA LEU A 308 -16.20 -9.71 12.28
C LEU A 308 -16.50 -8.52 11.37
N GLU A 309 -17.78 -8.22 11.19
CA GLU A 309 -18.25 -7.05 10.41
C GLU A 309 -17.73 -5.73 11.00
N LEU A 310 -17.22 -4.83 10.16
CA LEU A 310 -16.65 -3.54 10.57
C LEU A 310 -17.09 -2.40 9.64
N ARG A 311 -17.98 -1.55 10.16
CA ARG A 311 -18.61 -0.41 9.45
C ARG A 311 -18.39 0.92 10.17
N GLY A 312 -18.47 2.00 9.39
CA GLY A 312 -18.12 3.38 9.75
C GLY A 312 -16.99 3.97 8.89
N ASN A 313 -16.63 5.23 9.14
CA ASN A 313 -15.43 5.87 8.57
C ASN A 313 -14.16 5.39 9.33
N VAL A 314 -12.96 5.83 8.90
CA VAL A 314 -11.68 5.40 9.52
C VAL A 314 -11.66 5.67 11.03
N ASN A 315 -12.02 6.88 11.46
CA ASN A 315 -12.03 7.28 12.87
C ASN A 315 -13.00 6.41 13.69
N THR A 316 -14.21 6.15 13.19
CA THR A 316 -15.19 5.25 13.85
C THR A 316 -14.66 3.82 13.99
N ARG A 317 -13.92 3.32 12.99
CA ARG A 317 -13.34 1.97 13.04
C ARG A 317 -12.20 1.87 14.05
N LEU A 318 -11.32 2.87 14.10
CA LEU A 318 -10.25 2.96 15.10
C LEU A 318 -10.81 3.09 16.52
N ALA A 319 -11.90 3.82 16.72
CA ALA A 319 -12.56 3.92 18.01
C ALA A 319 -13.11 2.56 18.50
N LYS A 320 -13.71 1.76 17.61
CA LYS A 320 -14.20 0.40 17.95
C LYS A 320 -13.07 -0.61 18.21
N LEU A 321 -11.93 -0.45 17.54
CA LEU A 321 -10.72 -1.21 17.85
C LEU A 321 -10.22 -0.89 19.26
N ASP A 322 -10.15 0.40 19.60
CA ASP A 322 -9.67 0.86 20.91
C ASP A 322 -10.67 0.56 22.06
N SER A 323 -11.95 0.29 21.78
CA SER A 323 -12.92 -0.21 22.78
C SER A 323 -12.87 -1.72 23.01
N GLY A 324 -12.06 -2.47 22.25
CA GLY A 324 -11.91 -3.93 22.39
C GLY A 324 -12.94 -4.77 21.65
N ASP A 325 -13.74 -4.18 20.75
CA ASP A 325 -14.70 -4.89 19.89
C ASP A 325 -13.98 -5.95 19.01
N TYR A 326 -12.72 -5.70 18.67
CA TYR A 326 -11.85 -6.55 17.85
C TYR A 326 -10.44 -6.62 18.45
N ASP A 327 -9.71 -7.71 18.17
CA ASP A 327 -8.30 -7.86 18.56
C ASP A 327 -7.36 -7.18 17.55
N ALA A 328 -7.81 -7.07 16.29
CA ALA A 328 -7.27 -6.19 15.27
C ALA A 328 -8.35 -5.80 14.24
N ILE A 329 -8.09 -4.79 13.42
CA ILE A 329 -8.89 -4.46 12.23
C ILE A 329 -7.99 -4.35 10.99
N ILE A 330 -8.59 -4.38 9.80
CA ILE A 330 -7.84 -4.16 8.55
C ILE A 330 -8.33 -2.89 7.85
N LEU A 331 -7.39 -2.01 7.51
CA LEU A 331 -7.62 -0.74 6.80
C LEU A 331 -6.72 -0.67 5.55
N ALA A 332 -6.92 0.34 4.70
CA ALA A 332 -6.05 0.57 3.55
C ALA A 332 -4.91 1.50 3.99
N ALA A 333 -3.67 1.19 3.64
CA ALA A 333 -2.49 1.88 4.15
C ALA A 333 -2.48 3.38 3.80
N ALA A 334 -2.75 3.73 2.54
CA ALA A 334 -2.96 5.11 2.11
C ALA A 334 -4.07 5.84 2.90
N GLY A 335 -5.11 5.15 3.37
CA GLY A 335 -6.18 5.76 4.17
C GLY A 335 -5.75 6.19 5.58
N LEU A 336 -4.78 5.48 6.17
CA LEU A 336 -4.15 5.85 7.44
C LEU A 336 -3.11 6.95 7.24
N LYS A 337 -2.23 6.78 6.25
CA LYS A 337 -1.16 7.74 5.89
C LYS A 337 -1.73 9.13 5.58
N ARG A 338 -2.80 9.21 4.77
CA ARG A 338 -3.48 10.47 4.42
C ARG A 338 -4.07 11.20 5.64
N LEU A 339 -4.70 10.47 6.57
CA LEU A 339 -5.28 11.05 7.78
C LEU A 339 -4.28 11.32 8.91
N GLY A 340 -2.97 11.14 8.67
CA GLY A 340 -1.94 11.40 9.68
C GLY A 340 -1.94 10.40 10.84
N PHE A 341 -2.52 9.20 10.69
CA PHE A 341 -2.53 8.15 11.70
C PHE A 341 -1.17 7.41 11.77
N THR A 342 -0.10 8.15 12.05
CA THR A 342 1.26 7.63 12.26
C THR A 342 1.39 6.82 13.55
N ASP A 343 0.39 6.86 14.45
CA ASP A 343 0.25 5.91 15.57
C ASP A 343 -0.27 4.52 15.12
N ARG A 344 -0.74 4.39 13.86
CA ARG A 344 -1.34 3.16 13.29
C ARG A 344 -0.64 2.63 12.05
N VAL A 345 0.37 3.33 11.54
CA VAL A 345 1.34 2.82 10.57
C VAL A 345 2.65 2.73 11.33
N LEU A 346 3.06 1.50 11.67
CA LEU A 346 4.12 1.27 12.64
C LEU A 346 5.51 1.61 12.06
N PRO A 347 6.52 1.88 12.91
CA PRO A 347 7.90 2.12 12.45
C PRO A 347 8.42 0.98 11.59
N GLY A 348 9.01 1.32 10.44
CA GLY A 348 9.44 0.34 9.44
C GLY A 348 8.30 -0.30 8.63
N GLU A 349 7.07 0.21 8.77
CA GLU A 349 5.86 -0.24 8.07
C GLU A 349 5.53 -1.73 8.28
N THR A 350 5.94 -2.28 9.43
CA THR A 350 5.82 -3.70 9.81
C THR A 350 4.40 -4.26 9.84
N ASN A 351 3.40 -3.39 9.95
CA ASN A 351 1.98 -3.75 9.93
C ASN A 351 1.30 -3.58 8.55
N ILE A 352 2.06 -3.20 7.53
CA ILE A 352 1.59 -3.23 6.13
C ILE A 352 1.69 -4.66 5.62
N ILE A 353 0.61 -5.16 5.03
CA ILE A 353 0.49 -6.55 4.61
C ILE A 353 1.00 -6.69 3.18
N ASP A 354 1.93 -7.61 2.98
CA ASP A 354 2.51 -7.94 1.67
C ASP A 354 1.42 -8.24 0.62
N PRO A 355 1.41 -7.58 -0.55
CA PRO A 355 0.49 -7.88 -1.66
C PRO A 355 0.45 -9.35 -2.09
N ASN A 356 1.54 -10.10 -1.90
CA ASN A 356 1.56 -11.55 -2.12
C ASN A 356 0.59 -12.27 -1.16
N ALA A 357 0.59 -11.89 0.13
CA ALA A 357 -0.29 -12.45 1.15
C ALA A 357 -1.74 -11.93 1.02
N MET A 358 -1.93 -10.64 0.71
CA MET A 358 -3.26 -10.06 0.51
C MET A 358 -3.25 -9.01 -0.60
N LEU A 359 -3.61 -9.44 -1.81
CA LEU A 359 -3.59 -8.61 -3.00
C LEU A 359 -4.61 -7.46 -2.89
N PRO A 360 -4.25 -6.22 -3.27
CA PRO A 360 -5.12 -5.05 -3.23
C PRO A 360 -6.48 -5.19 -3.94
N ALA A 361 -7.39 -4.27 -3.61
CA ALA A 361 -8.56 -4.01 -4.45
C ALA A 361 -8.14 -3.14 -5.66
N ALA A 362 -8.82 -3.34 -6.79
CA ALA A 362 -8.64 -2.52 -7.99
C ALA A 362 -8.80 -1.03 -7.66
N GLY A 363 -7.84 -0.19 -8.07
CA GLY A 363 -7.79 1.23 -7.78
C GLY A 363 -7.46 1.59 -6.32
N GLN A 364 -7.06 0.64 -5.45
CA GLN A 364 -6.64 1.00 -4.10
C GLN A 364 -5.33 1.80 -4.12
N GLY A 365 -5.24 2.81 -3.26
CA GLY A 365 -4.12 3.75 -3.19
C GLY A 365 -4.25 4.96 -4.12
N ALA A 366 -4.91 4.80 -5.27
CA ALA A 366 -5.15 5.87 -6.23
C ALA A 366 -6.21 6.88 -5.74
N LEU A 367 -6.14 8.09 -6.29
CA LEU A 367 -7.25 9.03 -6.35
C LEU A 367 -7.63 9.22 -7.80
N SER A 368 -8.90 9.54 -8.04
CA SER A 368 -9.40 9.82 -9.38
C SER A 368 -10.40 10.96 -9.37
N ILE A 369 -10.40 11.73 -10.46
CA ILE A 369 -11.33 12.84 -10.68
C ILE A 369 -12.34 12.42 -11.74
N GLU A 370 -13.61 12.47 -11.39
CA GLU A 370 -14.73 12.34 -12.30
C GLU A 370 -15.17 13.74 -12.77
N LEU A 371 -15.47 13.87 -14.06
CA LEU A 371 -15.97 15.10 -14.67
C LEU A 371 -16.94 14.77 -15.81
N ARG A 372 -17.56 15.78 -16.40
CA ARG A 372 -18.40 15.62 -17.59
C ARG A 372 -17.56 15.29 -18.82
N SER A 373 -18.08 14.46 -19.71
CA SER A 373 -17.45 14.15 -21.00
C SER A 373 -17.64 15.26 -22.06
N ASP A 374 -18.54 16.24 -21.82
CA ASP A 374 -18.76 17.40 -22.70
C ASP A 374 -17.88 18.62 -22.34
N ASP A 375 -16.90 18.45 -21.44
CA ASP A 375 -16.13 19.53 -20.82
C ASP A 375 -14.61 19.41 -21.10
N PRO A 376 -14.16 19.68 -22.35
CA PRO A 376 -12.75 19.56 -22.73
C PRO A 376 -11.87 20.63 -22.08
N GLU A 377 -12.44 21.76 -21.66
CA GLU A 377 -11.73 22.83 -20.97
C GLU A 377 -11.36 22.43 -19.54
N MET A 378 -12.30 21.81 -18.81
CA MET A 378 -11.99 21.20 -17.51
C MET A 378 -10.99 20.05 -17.68
N MET A 379 -11.17 19.18 -18.67
CA MET A 379 -10.22 18.09 -18.95
C MET A 379 -8.79 18.59 -19.17
N ALA A 380 -8.61 19.67 -19.95
CA ALA A 380 -7.30 20.27 -20.20
C ALA A 380 -6.68 20.87 -18.93
N LEU A 381 -7.47 21.55 -18.10
CA LEU A 381 -7.02 22.14 -16.83
C LEU A 381 -6.58 21.06 -15.83
N LEU A 382 -7.30 19.93 -15.76
CA LEU A 382 -6.97 18.82 -14.87
C LEU A 382 -5.82 17.93 -15.38
N MET A 383 -5.52 17.93 -16.69
CA MET A 383 -4.59 16.99 -17.31
C MET A 383 -3.20 16.87 -16.62
N PRO A 384 -2.58 17.94 -16.08
CA PRO A 384 -1.31 17.83 -15.35
C PRO A 384 -1.37 16.99 -14.05
N LEU A 385 -2.58 16.67 -13.55
CA LEU A 385 -2.79 15.76 -12.42
C LEU A 385 -2.85 14.28 -12.85
N HIS A 386 -2.99 13.98 -14.15
CA HIS A 386 -3.08 12.61 -14.65
C HIS A 386 -1.69 11.96 -14.67
N HIS A 387 -1.43 11.05 -13.72
CA HIS A 387 -0.17 10.32 -13.65
C HIS A 387 -0.22 9.07 -14.53
N ILE A 388 0.17 9.20 -15.80
CA ILE A 388 0.03 8.17 -16.86
C ILE A 388 0.44 6.74 -16.43
N PRO A 389 1.55 6.49 -15.70
CA PRO A 389 1.90 5.13 -15.25
C PRO A 389 0.88 4.51 -14.29
N ASP A 390 0.29 5.31 -13.41
CA ASP A 390 -0.79 4.86 -12.52
C ASP A 390 -2.13 4.78 -13.25
N GLY A 391 -2.36 5.66 -14.22
CA GLY A 391 -3.48 5.54 -15.17
C GLY A 391 -3.48 4.17 -15.85
N VAL A 392 -2.33 3.74 -16.39
CA VAL A 392 -2.15 2.42 -17.02
C VAL A 392 -2.51 1.28 -16.06
N THR A 393 -1.92 1.24 -14.87
CA THR A 393 -2.18 0.14 -13.91
C THR A 393 -3.63 0.13 -13.43
N VAL A 394 -4.19 1.30 -13.10
CA VAL A 394 -5.57 1.43 -12.62
C VAL A 394 -6.61 1.12 -13.71
N SER A 395 -6.35 1.46 -14.97
CA SER A 395 -7.23 1.08 -16.10
C SER A 395 -7.24 -0.44 -16.30
N CYS A 396 -6.08 -1.10 -16.25
CA CYS A 396 -5.99 -2.57 -16.29
C CYS A 396 -6.78 -3.23 -15.14
N GLU A 397 -6.59 -2.75 -13.90
CA GLU A 397 -7.32 -3.24 -12.74
C GLU A 397 -8.84 -3.05 -12.84
N ARG A 398 -9.29 -1.88 -13.33
CA ARG A 398 -10.70 -1.56 -13.50
C ARG A 398 -11.33 -2.35 -14.65
N ALA A 399 -10.64 -2.59 -15.76
CA ALA A 399 -11.15 -3.40 -16.85
C ALA A 399 -11.33 -4.87 -16.46
N MET A 400 -10.37 -5.43 -15.72
CA MET A 400 -10.48 -6.76 -15.11
C MET A 400 -11.71 -6.85 -14.21
N ASN A 401 -11.83 -5.92 -13.25
CA ASN A 401 -12.96 -5.93 -12.33
C ASN A 401 -14.31 -5.67 -13.02
N ARG A 402 -14.35 -4.83 -14.07
CA ARG A 402 -15.53 -4.61 -14.92
C ARG A 402 -15.94 -5.89 -15.66
N ARG A 403 -14.98 -6.63 -16.22
CA ARG A 403 -15.21 -7.89 -16.97
C ARG A 403 -15.78 -9.01 -16.08
N LEU A 404 -15.48 -8.99 -14.77
CA LEU A 404 -16.06 -9.85 -13.75
C LEU A 404 -17.38 -9.30 -13.13
N SER A 405 -17.96 -8.23 -13.69
CA SER A 405 -19.13 -7.51 -13.13
C SER A 405 -18.95 -7.02 -11.69
N GLY A 406 -17.70 -6.82 -11.26
CA GLY A 406 -17.30 -6.65 -9.87
C GLY A 406 -17.72 -5.34 -9.21
N GLY A 407 -18.01 -5.41 -7.92
CA GLY A 407 -18.30 -4.28 -7.02
C GLY A 407 -17.76 -4.52 -5.61
N CYS A 408 -17.95 -3.56 -4.70
CA CYS A 408 -17.33 -3.58 -3.37
C CYS A 408 -17.78 -4.74 -2.45
N GLN A 409 -18.85 -5.44 -2.81
CA GLN A 409 -19.40 -6.58 -2.07
C GLN A 409 -18.94 -7.96 -2.55
N VAL A 410 -18.17 -8.09 -3.64
CA VAL A 410 -17.66 -9.39 -4.13
C VAL A 410 -16.19 -9.62 -3.74
N PRO A 411 -15.73 -10.89 -3.60
CA PRO A 411 -14.39 -11.25 -3.14
C PRO A 411 -13.30 -11.17 -4.23
N ILE A 412 -13.29 -10.09 -5.02
CA ILE A 412 -12.31 -9.86 -6.11
C ILE A 412 -11.12 -9.04 -5.59
N SER A 413 -9.91 -9.48 -5.94
CA SER A 413 -8.67 -8.70 -5.85
C SER A 413 -8.13 -8.41 -7.24
N GLY A 414 -7.45 -7.29 -7.41
CA GLY A 414 -6.84 -6.90 -8.68
C GLY A 414 -5.74 -5.88 -8.45
N PHE A 415 -4.53 -6.18 -8.93
CA PHE A 415 -3.39 -5.29 -8.81
C PHE A 415 -2.48 -5.41 -10.05
N ALA A 416 -2.20 -4.28 -10.67
CA ALA A 416 -1.30 -4.16 -11.81
C ALA A 416 -0.04 -3.39 -11.42
N GLN A 417 1.09 -3.79 -12.01
CA GLN A 417 2.40 -3.19 -11.81
C GLN A 417 3.04 -2.95 -13.19
N LEU A 418 3.50 -1.72 -13.43
CA LEU A 418 4.30 -1.36 -14.59
C LEU A 418 5.76 -1.27 -14.14
N LEU A 419 6.58 -2.26 -14.50
CA LEU A 419 7.98 -2.41 -14.08
C LEU A 419 8.81 -2.92 -15.26
N ASP A 420 10.05 -2.43 -15.41
CA ASP A 420 11.03 -2.92 -16.40
C ASP A 420 10.52 -3.03 -17.86
N GLY A 421 9.64 -2.10 -18.27
CA GLY A 421 9.03 -2.10 -19.60
C GLY A 421 7.95 -3.18 -19.79
N GLN A 422 7.41 -3.72 -18.70
CA GLN A 422 6.36 -4.75 -18.69
C GLN A 422 5.18 -4.33 -17.83
N LEU A 423 3.97 -4.61 -18.30
CA LEU A 423 2.74 -4.51 -17.51
C LEU A 423 2.39 -5.91 -17.00
N ARG A 424 2.55 -6.14 -15.70
CA ARG A 424 2.04 -7.32 -14.98
C ARG A 424 0.67 -6.99 -14.41
N MET A 425 -0.30 -7.88 -14.60
CA MET A 425 -1.58 -7.86 -13.91
C MET A 425 -1.75 -9.16 -13.14
N GLU A 426 -2.16 -9.07 -11.87
CA GLU A 426 -2.61 -10.20 -11.06
C GLU A 426 -4.02 -9.96 -10.53
N ALA A 427 -4.84 -11.00 -10.54
CA ALA A 427 -6.21 -10.97 -10.04
C ALA A 427 -6.55 -12.26 -9.28
N ARG A 428 -7.43 -12.14 -8.29
CA ARG A 428 -7.81 -13.25 -7.41
C ARG A 428 -9.30 -13.22 -7.09
N VAL A 429 -9.98 -14.36 -7.10
CA VAL A 429 -11.40 -14.51 -6.73
C VAL A 429 -11.56 -15.67 -5.76
N GLY A 430 -12.19 -15.44 -4.60
CA GLY A 430 -12.39 -16.45 -3.56
C GLY A 430 -13.86 -16.81 -3.35
N SER A 431 -14.15 -18.01 -2.82
CA SER A 431 -15.51 -18.40 -2.44
C SER A 431 -15.97 -17.61 -1.21
N VAL A 432 -17.20 -17.08 -1.21
CA VAL A 432 -17.76 -16.39 -0.03
C VAL A 432 -18.26 -17.37 1.03
N SER A 433 -18.60 -18.60 0.66
CA SER A 433 -18.89 -19.69 1.61
C SER A 433 -17.63 -20.39 2.11
N GLY A 434 -16.45 -20.07 1.56
CA GLY A 434 -15.15 -20.64 1.94
C GLY A 434 -14.98 -22.12 1.53
N LYS A 435 -15.78 -22.61 0.59
CA LYS A 435 -15.83 -24.04 0.21
C LYS A 435 -14.81 -24.48 -0.83
N GLY A 436 -14.08 -23.54 -1.44
CA GLY A 436 -13.11 -23.81 -2.50
C GLY A 436 -11.87 -22.92 -2.42
N PRO A 437 -10.79 -23.29 -3.15
CA PRO A 437 -9.53 -22.55 -3.14
C PRO A 437 -9.68 -21.16 -3.76
N LEU A 438 -8.83 -20.21 -3.36
CA LEU A 438 -8.71 -18.92 -4.03
C LEU A 438 -8.22 -19.14 -5.47
N ILE A 439 -9.01 -18.71 -6.45
CA ILE A 439 -8.62 -18.78 -7.86
C ILE A 439 -7.70 -17.58 -8.13
N ILE A 440 -6.45 -17.85 -8.48
CA ILE A 440 -5.42 -16.84 -8.78
C ILE A 440 -5.06 -16.93 -10.26
N LYS A 441 -4.97 -15.78 -10.93
CA LYS A 441 -4.45 -15.65 -12.30
C LYS A 441 -3.57 -14.41 -12.42
N HIS A 442 -2.54 -14.51 -13.23
CA HIS A 442 -1.72 -13.38 -13.62
C HIS A 442 -1.34 -13.47 -15.10
N LYS A 443 -1.07 -12.33 -15.73
CA LYS A 443 -0.40 -12.25 -17.03
C LYS A 443 0.54 -11.05 -17.02
N THR A 444 1.65 -11.18 -17.74
CA THR A 444 2.60 -10.10 -17.99
C THR A 444 2.76 -9.93 -19.50
N ILE A 445 2.84 -8.69 -19.97
CA ILE A 445 3.15 -8.32 -21.35
C ILE A 445 4.25 -7.26 -21.38
N PRO A 446 5.07 -7.19 -22.45
CA PRO A 446 5.82 -5.97 -22.76
C PRO A 446 4.86 -4.79 -22.90
N PHE A 447 5.25 -3.58 -22.50
CA PHE A 447 4.38 -2.42 -22.52
C PHE A 447 5.14 -1.13 -22.82
N GLU A 448 4.98 -0.61 -24.04
CA GLU A 448 5.66 0.58 -24.53
C GLU A 448 4.91 1.86 -24.11
N MET A 449 5.61 2.82 -23.50
CA MET A 449 5.01 4.02 -22.87
C MET A 449 5.07 5.29 -23.76
N ASP A 450 5.73 5.23 -24.91
CA ASP A 450 5.93 6.34 -25.86
C ASP A 450 4.76 6.54 -26.84
N ARG A 451 3.54 6.23 -26.39
CA ARG A 451 2.31 6.22 -27.18
C ARG A 451 1.23 7.11 -26.53
N PRO A 452 0.29 7.68 -27.30
CA PRO A 452 -0.73 8.58 -26.75
C PRO A 452 -1.66 7.84 -25.77
N TRP A 453 -2.10 8.55 -24.72
CA TRP A 453 -2.89 7.98 -23.61
C TRP A 453 -4.03 7.02 -24.02
N PRO A 454 -4.89 7.31 -25.02
CA PRO A 454 -5.95 6.38 -25.41
C PRO A 454 -5.46 5.00 -25.88
N ALA A 455 -4.27 4.92 -26.51
CA ALA A 455 -3.68 3.65 -26.93
C ALA A 455 -3.10 2.88 -25.74
N LEU A 456 -2.43 3.59 -24.81
CA LEU A 456 -1.94 3.01 -23.55
C LEU A 456 -3.11 2.45 -22.72
N GLN A 457 -4.19 3.22 -22.59
CA GLN A 457 -5.41 2.80 -21.91
C GLN A 457 -6.01 1.57 -22.58
N GLN A 458 -6.17 1.56 -23.90
CA GLN A 458 -6.78 0.45 -24.62
C GLN A 458 -6.04 -0.89 -24.42
N GLU A 459 -4.70 -0.89 -24.49
CA GLU A 459 -3.91 -2.11 -24.26
C GLU A 459 -3.92 -2.55 -22.79
N ALA A 460 -3.84 -1.60 -21.85
CA ALA A 460 -3.96 -1.88 -20.43
C ALA A 460 -5.33 -2.49 -20.08
N GLU A 461 -6.42 -1.94 -20.62
CA GLU A 461 -7.77 -2.50 -20.43
C GLU A 461 -7.90 -3.89 -21.08
N ALA A 462 -7.27 -4.14 -22.24
CA ALA A 462 -7.26 -5.46 -22.88
C ALA A 462 -6.57 -6.53 -22.03
N LEU A 463 -5.42 -6.22 -21.42
CA LEU A 463 -4.76 -7.13 -20.47
C LEU A 463 -5.66 -7.45 -19.27
N GLY A 464 -6.35 -6.43 -18.74
CA GLY A 464 -7.30 -6.59 -17.64
C GLY A 464 -8.44 -7.55 -17.99
N VAL A 465 -9.05 -7.38 -19.16
CA VAL A 465 -10.11 -8.26 -19.69
C VAL A 465 -9.60 -9.70 -19.82
N GLU A 466 -8.42 -9.92 -20.41
CA GLU A 466 -7.87 -11.28 -20.59
C GLU A 466 -7.60 -11.98 -19.26
N VAL A 467 -7.08 -11.28 -18.24
CA VAL A 467 -6.88 -11.86 -16.91
C VAL A 467 -8.21 -12.21 -16.23
N ALA A 468 -9.28 -11.45 -16.47
CA ALA A 468 -10.62 -11.80 -16.02
C ALA A 468 -11.22 -13.00 -16.79
N ASP A 469 -10.99 -13.12 -18.10
CA ASP A 469 -11.40 -14.30 -18.87
C ASP A 469 -10.65 -15.57 -18.41
N LEU A 470 -9.35 -15.46 -18.07
CA LEU A 470 -8.58 -16.54 -17.45
C LEU A 470 -9.10 -16.96 -16.06
N LEU A 471 -9.72 -16.04 -15.31
CA LEU A 471 -10.39 -16.36 -14.03
C LEU A 471 -11.72 -17.07 -14.26
N LEU A 472 -12.55 -16.57 -15.19
CA LEU A 472 -13.85 -17.16 -15.52
C LEU A 472 -13.70 -18.57 -16.10
N ALA A 473 -12.73 -18.78 -16.99
CA ALA A 473 -12.36 -20.11 -17.51
C ALA A 473 -11.82 -21.08 -16.44
N ALA A 474 -11.48 -20.57 -15.25
CA ALA A 474 -11.07 -21.35 -14.09
C ALA A 474 -12.16 -21.48 -13.00
N GLY A 475 -13.43 -21.17 -13.34
CA GLY A 475 -14.58 -21.37 -12.46
C GLY A 475 -14.99 -20.15 -11.64
N ALA A 476 -14.36 -18.98 -11.81
CA ALA A 476 -14.61 -17.82 -10.94
C ALA A 476 -16.07 -17.31 -10.94
N GLN A 477 -16.87 -17.63 -11.98
CA GLN A 477 -18.29 -17.27 -12.02
C GLN A 477 -19.07 -17.86 -10.83
N GLU A 478 -18.79 -19.10 -10.44
CA GLU A 478 -19.52 -19.77 -9.33
C GLU A 478 -19.36 -18.99 -8.01
N TYR A 479 -18.14 -18.51 -7.72
CA TYR A 479 -17.84 -17.71 -6.53
C TYR A 479 -18.46 -16.31 -6.57
N LEU A 480 -18.63 -15.74 -7.76
CA LEU A 480 -19.32 -14.46 -7.94
C LEU A 480 -20.82 -14.65 -7.70
N ASP A 481 -21.41 -15.72 -8.24
CA ASP A 481 -22.82 -16.05 -8.07
C ASP A 481 -23.15 -16.39 -6.59
N GLU A 482 -22.26 -17.07 -5.86
CA GLU A 482 -22.37 -17.22 -4.39
C GLU A 482 -22.52 -15.85 -3.70
N ALA A 483 -21.75 -14.85 -4.12
CA ALA A 483 -21.71 -13.52 -3.50
C ALA A 483 -22.93 -12.63 -3.80
N TYR A 484 -23.72 -12.96 -4.82
CA TYR A 484 -25.00 -12.32 -5.13
C TYR A 484 -26.22 -13.10 -4.58
N THR A 485 -26.06 -14.37 -4.22
CA THR A 485 -27.18 -15.24 -3.79
C THR A 485 -27.26 -15.45 -2.26
N ILE A 486 -26.17 -15.27 -1.52
CA ILE A 486 -26.15 -15.44 -0.05
C ILE A 486 -26.52 -14.11 0.64
N GLU A 487 -27.63 -14.08 1.38
CA GLU A 487 -28.11 -12.86 2.03
C GLU A 487 -27.21 -12.39 3.18
N ASP A 488 -26.69 -13.30 4.01
CA ASP A 488 -25.76 -13.01 5.11
C ASP A 488 -24.31 -13.32 4.70
N VAL A 489 -23.70 -12.38 3.97
CA VAL A 489 -22.31 -12.53 3.48
C VAL A 489 -21.25 -12.42 4.58
N GLY A 490 -20.35 -13.40 4.62
CA GLY A 490 -19.13 -13.40 5.44
C GLY A 490 -18.41 -14.74 5.36
N VAL A 491 -17.10 -14.72 5.06
CA VAL A 491 -16.37 -15.95 4.72
C VAL A 491 -16.21 -16.84 5.96
N GLY A 492 -16.68 -18.08 5.85
CA GLY A 492 -16.61 -19.05 6.95
C GLY A 492 -17.66 -18.86 8.05
N LEU A 493 -18.65 -17.97 7.87
CA LEU A 493 -19.82 -17.92 8.75
C LEU A 493 -20.56 -19.28 8.70
N LYS A 494 -20.50 -20.04 9.79
CA LYS A 494 -21.37 -21.20 9.98
C LYS A 494 -22.81 -20.71 10.02
N SER A 495 -23.65 -21.19 9.09
CA SER A 495 -25.10 -21.13 9.22
C SER A 495 -25.51 -21.69 10.59
N LYS A 496 -26.27 -20.91 11.36
CA LYS A 496 -26.85 -21.34 12.63
C LYS A 496 -28.05 -22.26 12.42
#